data_AF-A0A4Q3V2W5-F1
#
_entry.id   AF-A0A4Q3V2W5-F1
#
_cell.length_a   1.000
_cell.length_b   1.000
_cell.length_c   1.000
_cell.angle_alpha   90.00
_cell.angle_beta   90.00
_cell.angle_gamma   90.00
#
_symmetry.space_group_name_H-M   'P 1'
#
loop_
_entity.id
_entity.type
_entity.pdbx_description
1 polymer ?
#
loop_
_entity_poly.entity_id
_entity_poly.type
_entity_poly.pdbx_seq_one_letter_code
_entity_poly.pdbx_strand_id
1 'polypeptide(L)'
;ETPHRKCLKHDFARVSAILVPFFFVVTGANVKVELLASWPVLASVAIVTVLAIVGKVVGCGLGALSLGKRGALTVGVGMVPRGEVGVIVAGLGQQAGVFPPKTYAIIVGMSLLTAMVAPPMLKRLLAETAGSTPQGDEPGDGS
;
A
#
# COMPACT_ATOMS: atom_id res chain seq x y z
N GLU A 1 -11.13 -25.76 -14.65
CA GLU A 1 -11.35 -24.88 -13.46
C GLU A 1 -12.84 -24.77 -13.19
N THR A 2 -13.33 -25.16 -12.00
CA THR A 2 -14.76 -25.43 -11.75
C THR A 2 -15.61 -24.16 -11.55
N PRO A 3 -16.81 -24.07 -12.17
CA PRO A 3 -17.66 -22.87 -12.21
C PRO A 3 -18.19 -22.37 -10.84
N HIS A 4 -18.24 -23.22 -9.81
CA HIS A 4 -18.69 -22.83 -8.46
C HIS A 4 -17.78 -21.82 -7.74
N ARG A 5 -16.49 -21.76 -8.09
CA ARG A 5 -15.54 -20.85 -7.42
C ARG A 5 -15.74 -19.37 -7.79
N LYS A 6 -16.37 -19.09 -8.94
CA LYS A 6 -16.60 -17.71 -9.43
C LYS A 6 -17.72 -17.01 -8.66
N CYS A 7 -18.77 -17.74 -8.27
CA CYS A 7 -19.91 -17.18 -7.52
C CYS A 7 -19.49 -16.81 -6.09
N LEU A 8 -18.79 -17.71 -5.38
CA LEU A 8 -18.24 -17.46 -4.04
C LEU A 8 -17.28 -16.25 -3.99
N LYS A 9 -16.45 -16.06 -5.02
CA LYS A 9 -15.57 -14.88 -5.11
C LYS A 9 -16.35 -13.57 -5.23
N HIS A 10 -17.49 -13.58 -5.92
CA HIS A 10 -18.30 -12.38 -6.15
C HIS A 10 -19.04 -11.95 -4.86
N ASP A 11 -19.54 -12.91 -4.09
CA ASP A 11 -20.16 -12.62 -2.80
C ASP A 11 -19.14 -12.14 -1.77
N PHE A 12 -17.95 -12.77 -1.72
CA PHE A 12 -16.86 -12.33 -0.83
C PHE A 12 -16.33 -10.94 -1.18
N ALA A 13 -16.28 -10.59 -2.47
CA ALA A 13 -15.86 -9.26 -2.92
C ALA A 13 -16.76 -8.15 -2.35
N ARG A 14 -18.08 -8.36 -2.33
CA ARG A 14 -19.05 -7.40 -1.77
C ARG A 14 -18.83 -7.18 -0.27
N VAL A 15 -18.55 -8.26 0.48
CA VAL A 15 -18.25 -8.18 1.91
C VAL A 15 -16.94 -7.43 2.16
N SER A 16 -15.87 -7.76 1.42
CA SER A 16 -14.58 -7.09 1.56
C SER A 16 -14.62 -5.60 1.22
N ALA A 17 -15.47 -5.20 0.27
CA ALA A 17 -15.64 -3.80 -0.12
C ALA A 17 -16.19 -2.91 1.01
N ILE A 18 -16.90 -3.51 1.98
CA ILE A 18 -17.44 -2.80 3.16
C ILE A 18 -16.50 -2.96 4.35
N LEU A 19 -15.88 -4.13 4.53
CA LEU A 19 -15.00 -4.41 5.67
C LEU A 19 -13.70 -3.60 5.64
N VAL A 20 -13.08 -3.41 4.47
CA VAL A 20 -11.80 -2.68 4.38
C VAL A 20 -11.95 -1.21 4.82
N PRO A 21 -12.90 -0.42 4.28
CA PRO A 21 -13.13 0.94 4.76
C PRO A 21 -13.50 0.98 6.25
N PHE A 22 -14.34 0.05 6.73
CA PHE A 22 -14.73 -0.02 8.13
C PHE A 22 -13.52 -0.27 9.05
N PHE A 23 -12.62 -1.19 8.69
CA PHE A 23 -11.38 -1.45 9.42
C PHE A 23 -10.51 -0.20 9.55
N PHE A 24 -10.35 0.55 8.46
CA PHE A 24 -9.57 1.79 8.47
C PHE A 24 -10.22 2.89 9.30
N VAL A 25 -11.55 3.01 9.28
CA VAL A 25 -12.30 3.96 10.12
C VAL A 25 -12.14 3.61 11.60
N VAL A 26 -12.36 2.34 11.99
CA VAL A 26 -12.24 1.90 13.39
C VAL A 26 -10.81 2.06 13.90
N THR A 27 -9.82 1.64 13.11
CA THR A 27 -8.42 1.81 13.51
C THR A 27 -8.07 3.28 13.62
N GLY A 28 -8.43 4.09 12.63
CA GLY A 28 -8.16 5.52 12.62
C GLY A 28 -8.77 6.23 13.82
N ALA A 29 -10.01 5.87 14.20
CA ALA A 29 -10.69 6.41 15.37
C ALA A 29 -9.99 6.05 16.70
N ASN A 30 -9.27 4.93 16.77
CA ASN A 30 -8.49 4.55 17.94
C ASN A 30 -7.16 5.33 18.07
N VAL A 31 -6.76 6.09 17.05
CA VAL A 31 -5.55 6.91 17.11
C VAL A 31 -5.81 8.15 17.94
N LYS A 32 -5.00 8.34 19.01
CA LYS A 32 -5.01 9.56 19.81
C LYS A 32 -4.39 10.71 19.01
N VAL A 33 -5.23 11.49 18.32
CA VAL A 33 -4.82 12.62 17.48
C VAL A 33 -4.00 13.66 18.25
N GLU A 34 -4.27 13.82 19.54
CA GLU A 34 -3.50 14.71 20.44
C GLU A 34 -2.00 14.34 20.50
N LEU A 35 -1.66 13.05 20.39
CA LEU A 35 -0.26 12.62 20.32
C LEU A 35 0.37 12.94 18.96
N LEU A 36 -0.41 12.84 17.88
CA LEU A 36 0.04 13.20 16.52
C LEU A 36 0.23 14.70 16.34
N ALA A 37 -0.51 15.53 17.08
CA ALA A 37 -0.38 16.98 17.04
C ALA A 37 0.97 17.47 17.58
N SER A 38 1.70 16.63 18.32
CA SER A 38 3.03 16.97 18.78
C SER A 38 4.05 16.91 17.63
N TRP A 39 4.82 17.99 17.46
CA TRP A 39 5.85 18.12 16.43
C TRP A 39 6.83 16.93 16.36
N PRO A 40 7.33 16.38 17.49
CA PRO A 40 8.25 15.24 17.46
C PRO A 40 7.62 13.96 16.91
N VAL A 41 6.32 13.74 17.18
CA VAL A 41 5.61 12.56 16.68
C VAL A 41 5.34 12.69 15.19
N LEU A 42 4.94 13.87 14.71
CA LEU A 42 4.73 14.12 13.29
C LEU A 42 6.04 13.98 12.48
N ALA A 43 7.15 14.48 13.02
CA ALA A 43 8.47 14.27 12.44
C ALA A 43 8.83 12.77 12.38
N SER A 44 8.55 12.02 13.44
CA SER A 44 8.77 10.58 13.49
C SER A 44 7.93 9.84 12.44
N VAL A 45 6.65 10.20 12.29
CA VAL A 45 5.77 9.66 11.24
C VAL A 45 6.37 9.91 9.86
N ALA A 46 6.80 11.14 9.57
CA ALA A 46 7.38 11.49 8.27
C ALA A 46 8.66 10.68 7.99
N ILE A 47 9.59 10.62 8.95
CA ILE A 47 10.85 9.89 8.82
C ILE A 47 10.60 8.40 8.59
N VAL A 48 9.75 7.78 9.43
CA VAL A 48 9.43 6.35 9.32
C VAL A 48 8.71 6.05 8.01
N THR A 49 7.87 6.96 7.53
CA THR A 49 7.19 6.84 6.22
C THR A 49 8.20 6.84 5.08
N VAL A 50 9.14 7.80 5.07
CA VAL A 50 10.20 7.87 4.04
C VAL A 50 11.06 6.61 4.08
N LEU A 51 11.51 6.19 5.26
CA LEU A 51 12.30 4.96 5.42
C LEU A 51 11.54 3.72 4.94
N ALA A 52 10.23 3.64 5.21
CA ALA A 52 9.42 2.52 4.76
C ALA A 52 9.26 2.50 3.23
N ILE A 53 9.04 3.67 2.60
CA ILE A 53 8.95 3.78 1.14
C ILE A 53 10.29 3.38 0.51
N VAL A 54 11.39 3.97 0.95
CA VAL A 54 12.73 3.68 0.42
C VAL A 54 13.10 2.21 0.64
N GLY A 55 12.89 1.69 1.85
CA GLY A 55 13.18 0.29 2.17
C GLY A 55 12.39 -0.69 1.31
N LYS A 56 11.12 -0.39 0.99
CA LYS A 56 10.30 -1.22 0.11
C LYS A 56 10.71 -1.08 -1.36
N VAL A 57 10.91 0.13 -1.84
CA VAL A 57 11.30 0.39 -3.23
C VAL A 57 12.66 -0.22 -3.53
N VAL A 58 13.64 -0.02 -2.65
CA VAL A 58 14.99 -0.59 -2.81
C VAL A 58 14.97 -2.09 -2.54
N GLY A 59 14.40 -2.54 -1.42
CA GLY A 59 14.43 -3.97 -1.06
C GLY A 59 13.69 -4.86 -2.05
N CYS A 60 12.43 -4.52 -2.38
CA CYS A 60 11.65 -5.29 -3.35
C CYS A 60 12.09 -5.01 -4.80
N GLY A 61 12.55 -3.79 -5.11
CA GLY A 61 13.07 -3.45 -6.43
C GLY A 61 14.35 -4.21 -6.77
N LEU A 62 15.29 -4.34 -5.81
CA LEU A 62 16.50 -5.15 -5.98
C LEU A 62 16.17 -6.62 -6.26
N GLY A 63 15.16 -7.18 -5.55
CA GLY A 63 14.68 -8.54 -5.79
C GLY A 63 14.00 -8.74 -7.15
N ALA A 64 13.48 -7.67 -7.75
CA ALA A 64 12.78 -7.68 -9.04
C ALA A 64 13.63 -7.12 -10.20
N LEU A 65 14.95 -6.98 -10.01
CA LEU A 65 15.84 -6.45 -11.06
C LEU A 65 15.83 -7.27 -12.35
N SER A 66 15.51 -8.55 -12.28
CA SER A 66 15.35 -9.44 -13.45
C SER A 66 14.24 -8.98 -14.39
N LEU A 67 13.26 -8.21 -13.92
CA LEU A 67 12.21 -7.60 -14.74
C LEU A 67 12.61 -6.26 -15.38
N GLY A 68 13.88 -5.86 -15.24
CA GLY A 68 14.39 -4.56 -15.69
C GLY A 68 14.08 -3.42 -14.71
N LYS A 69 14.76 -2.27 -14.87
CA LYS A 69 14.69 -1.14 -13.91
C LYS A 69 13.27 -0.62 -13.66
N ARG A 70 12.43 -0.59 -14.71
CA ARG A 70 11.03 -0.14 -14.62
C ARG A 70 10.12 -1.18 -13.96
N GLY A 71 10.30 -2.46 -14.29
CA GLY A 71 9.59 -3.57 -13.63
C GLY A 71 9.93 -3.65 -12.14
N ALA A 72 11.22 -3.52 -11.81
CA ALA A 72 11.71 -3.44 -10.44
C ALA A 72 11.08 -2.28 -9.65
N LEU A 73 11.03 -1.07 -10.23
CA LEU A 73 10.40 0.08 -9.59
C LEU A 73 8.90 -0.12 -9.40
N THR A 74 8.22 -0.75 -10.37
CA THR A 74 6.78 -1.04 -10.29
C THR A 74 6.46 -2.02 -9.17
N VAL A 75 7.26 -3.07 -9.03
CA VAL A 75 7.15 -4.02 -7.91
C VAL A 75 7.46 -3.31 -6.59
N GLY A 76 8.52 -2.51 -6.53
CA GLY A 76 8.91 -1.76 -5.34
C GLY A 76 7.80 -0.84 -4.83
N VAL A 77 7.23 -0.01 -5.72
CA VAL A 77 6.13 0.92 -5.42
C VAL A 77 4.84 0.17 -5.10
N GLY A 78 4.55 -0.93 -5.81
CA GLY A 78 3.39 -1.78 -5.55
C GLY A 78 3.41 -2.41 -4.16
N MET A 79 4.59 -2.54 -3.53
CA MET A 79 4.77 -3.09 -2.17
C MET A 79 4.86 -2.02 -1.08
N VAL A 80 4.78 -0.72 -1.43
CA VAL A 80 4.78 0.41 -0.49
C VAL A 80 3.55 0.45 0.42
N PRO A 81 2.29 0.25 -0.05
CA PRO A 81 1.14 0.36 0.82
C PRO A 81 1.27 -0.68 1.95
N ARG A 82 1.53 -0.21 3.17
CA ARG A 82 1.45 -1.06 4.35
C ARG A 82 -0.02 -1.17 4.73
N GLY A 83 -0.51 -2.40 4.68
CA GLY A 83 -1.90 -2.71 4.92
C GLY A 83 -2.25 -2.90 6.40
N GLU A 84 -3.43 -3.49 6.53
CA GLU A 84 -4.19 -3.88 7.71
C GLU A 84 -3.35 -4.66 8.74
N VAL A 85 -2.52 -5.60 8.30
CA VAL A 85 -1.80 -6.51 9.20
C VAL A 85 -0.83 -5.76 10.13
N GLY A 86 -0.10 -4.77 9.60
CA GLY A 86 0.84 -3.99 10.42
C GLY A 86 0.13 -3.16 11.49
N VAL A 87 -1.04 -2.65 11.13
CA VAL A 87 -1.93 -1.91 12.01
C VAL A 87 -2.57 -2.82 13.06
N ILE A 88 -3.03 -4.01 12.69
CA ILE A 88 -3.58 -5.02 13.60
C ILE A 88 -2.52 -5.43 14.63
N VAL A 89 -1.30 -5.74 14.18
CA VAL A 89 -0.19 -6.11 15.07
C VAL A 89 0.17 -4.94 16.00
N ALA A 90 0.14 -3.70 15.52
CA ALA A 90 0.33 -2.53 16.38
C ALA A 90 -0.76 -2.40 17.44
N GLY A 91 -2.02 -2.65 17.06
CA GLY A 91 -3.16 -2.64 17.98
C GLY A 91 -3.03 -3.73 19.05
N LEU A 92 -2.72 -4.96 18.65
CA LEU A 92 -2.47 -6.07 19.58
C LEU A 92 -1.28 -5.78 20.50
N GLY A 93 -0.19 -5.22 19.95
CA GLY A 93 0.98 -4.83 20.73
C GLY A 93 0.70 -3.71 21.75
N GLN A 94 -0.16 -2.75 21.41
CA GLN A 94 -0.59 -1.73 22.37
C GLN A 94 -1.47 -2.34 23.47
N GLN A 95 -2.41 -3.23 23.11
CA GLN A 95 -3.28 -3.91 24.09
C GLN A 95 -2.48 -4.83 25.03
N ALA A 96 -1.42 -5.47 24.52
CA ALA A 96 -0.50 -6.27 25.31
C ALA A 96 0.50 -5.43 26.15
N GLY A 97 0.45 -4.09 26.06
CA GLY A 97 1.36 -3.19 26.77
C GLY A 97 2.79 -3.13 26.20
N VAL A 98 3.05 -3.78 25.06
CA VAL A 98 4.35 -3.78 24.37
C VAL A 98 4.63 -2.44 23.70
N PHE A 99 3.59 -1.80 23.14
CA PHE A 99 3.71 -0.51 22.46
C PHE A 99 3.05 0.62 23.25
N PRO A 100 3.77 1.72 23.54
CA PRO A 100 3.14 2.90 24.10
C PRO A 100 2.19 3.54 23.07
N PRO A 101 1.19 4.32 23.50
CA PRO A 101 0.21 4.95 22.61
C PRO A 101 0.84 5.81 21.50
N LYS A 102 2.01 6.41 21.75
CA LYS A 102 2.78 7.17 20.75
C LYS A 102 3.25 6.29 19.59
N THR A 103 3.75 5.09 19.88
CA THR A 103 4.23 4.16 18.85
C THR A 103 3.09 3.64 17.99
N TYR A 104 1.95 3.32 18.60
CA TYR A 104 0.75 2.97 17.85
C TYR A 104 0.33 4.09 16.89
N ALA A 105 0.25 5.33 17.38
CA ALA A 105 -0.07 6.49 16.54
C ALA A 105 0.92 6.66 15.37
N ILE A 106 2.22 6.46 15.60
CA ILE A 106 3.24 6.52 14.55
C ILE A 106 3.02 5.43 13.50
N ILE A 107 2.78 4.18 13.91
CA ILE A 107 2.59 3.05 13.00
C ILE A 107 1.33 3.25 12.15
N VAL A 108 0.21 3.63 12.78
CA VAL A 108 -1.05 3.87 12.05
C VAL A 108 -0.91 5.07 11.10
N GLY A 109 -0.30 6.17 11.54
CA GLY A 109 -0.06 7.34 10.70
C GLY A 109 0.81 7.02 9.48
N MET A 110 1.90 6.28 9.68
CA MET A 110 2.75 5.82 8.58
C MET A 110 2.01 4.87 7.62
N SER A 111 1.21 3.94 8.14
CA SER A 111 0.41 3.01 7.33
C SER A 111 -0.59 3.75 6.45
N LEU A 112 -1.29 4.74 7.04
CA LEU A 112 -2.27 5.55 6.31
C LEU A 112 -1.60 6.39 5.22
N LEU A 113 -0.49 7.06 5.53
CA LEU A 113 0.26 7.86 4.56
C LEU A 113 0.77 7.01 3.40
N THR A 114 1.36 5.84 3.67
CA THR A 114 1.83 4.96 2.58
C THR A 114 0.69 4.40 1.73
N ALA A 115 -0.46 4.08 2.34
CA ALA A 115 -1.65 3.65 1.61
C ALA A 115 -2.23 4.76 0.72
N MET A 116 -2.15 6.03 1.14
CA MET A 116 -2.58 7.17 0.33
C MET A 116 -1.58 7.53 -0.79
N VAL A 117 -0.28 7.41 -0.53
CA VAL A 117 0.78 7.77 -1.48
C VAL A 117 0.97 6.70 -2.56
N ALA A 118 0.74 5.42 -2.25
CA ALA A 118 1.00 4.34 -3.20
C ALA A 118 0.13 4.37 -4.48
N PRO A 119 -1.21 4.56 -4.44
CA PRO A 119 -2.03 4.62 -5.65
C PRO A 119 -1.62 5.70 -6.66
N PRO A 120 -1.40 6.98 -6.28
CA PRO A 120 -0.96 7.99 -7.24
C PRO A 120 0.45 7.72 -7.76
N MET A 121 1.36 7.22 -6.91
CA MET A 121 2.73 6.89 -7.32
C MET A 121 2.75 5.73 -8.33
N LEU A 122 1.96 4.69 -8.07
CA LEU A 122 1.81 3.55 -8.98
C LEU A 122 1.12 3.95 -10.29
N LYS A 123 0.06 4.78 -10.22
CA LYS A 123 -0.64 5.29 -11.40
C LYS A 123 0.30 6.06 -12.33
N ARG A 124 1.18 6.92 -11.80
CA ARG A 124 2.16 7.67 -12.61
C ARG A 124 3.14 6.73 -13.32
N LEU A 125 3.67 5.75 -12.61
CA LEU A 125 4.63 4.80 -13.14
C LEU A 125 4.03 3.89 -14.23
N LEU A 126 2.78 3.46 -14.04
CA LEU A 126 2.04 2.70 -15.05
C LEU A 126 1.63 3.58 -16.26
N ALA A 127 1.27 4.85 -16.04
CA ALA A 127 0.94 5.78 -17.12
C ALA A 127 2.13 6.05 -18.05
N GLU A 128 3.35 6.17 -17.51
CA GLU A 128 4.57 6.24 -18.33
C GLU A 128 4.82 4.96 -19.14
N THR A 129 4.36 3.80 -18.65
CA THR A 129 4.51 2.51 -19.34
C THR A 129 3.55 2.41 -20.54
N ALA A 130 2.32 2.93 -20.42
CA ALA A 130 1.34 2.93 -21.50
C ALA A 130 1.76 3.77 -22.72
N GLY A 131 2.57 4.81 -22.53
CA GLY A 131 3.15 5.61 -23.62
C GLY A 131 4.33 4.95 -24.35
N SER A 132 4.78 3.77 -23.91
CA SER A 132 5.95 3.07 -24.45
C SER A 132 5.62 1.86 -25.34
N THR A 133 4.35 1.66 -25.71
CA THR A 133 4.00 0.59 -26.66
C THR A 133 4.30 1.10 -28.07
N PRO A 134 5.30 0.60 -28.80
CA PRO A 134 5.36 0.81 -30.24
C PRO A 134 4.06 0.26 -30.83
N GLN A 135 3.29 1.15 -31.45
CA GLN A 135 2.21 0.82 -32.36
C GLN A 135 2.83 -0.10 -33.42
N GLY A 136 2.65 -1.42 -33.25
CA GLY A 136 2.97 -2.38 -34.28
C GLY A 136 2.03 -2.11 -35.43
N ASP A 137 2.62 -1.74 -36.57
CA ASP A 137 1.95 -1.59 -37.85
C ASP A 137 0.97 -2.76 -38.06
N GLU A 138 -0.32 -2.46 -38.21
CA GLU A 138 -1.23 -3.38 -38.87
C GLU A 138 -0.76 -3.50 -40.32
N PRO A 139 -0.34 -4.69 -40.80
CA PRO A 139 -0.15 -4.87 -42.23
C PRO A 139 -1.53 -4.79 -42.86
N GLY A 140 -1.73 -3.81 -43.72
CA GLY A 140 -2.87 -3.79 -44.62
C GLY A 140 -2.89 -5.09 -45.41
N ASP A 141 -3.97 -5.84 -45.29
CA ASP A 141 -4.33 -6.87 -46.26
C ASP A 141 -5.62 -6.44 -46.92
N GLY A 142 -5.44 -5.75 -48.05
CA GLY A 142 -6.44 -5.70 -49.08
C GLY A 142 -6.22 -6.88 -50.01
N SER A 143 -7.22 -7.76 -50.10
CA SER A 143 -7.60 -8.54 -51.28
C SER A 143 -8.96 -9.20 -51.03
#